data_AF-A0A2W5L7Y7-F1
#
_entry.id   AF-A0A2W5L7Y7-F1
#
_cell.length_a   1.000
_cell.length_b   1.000
_cell.length_c   1.000
_cell.angle_alpha   90.00
_cell.angle_beta   90.00
_cell.angle_gamma   90.00
#
_symmetry.space_group_name_H-M   'P 1'
#
loop_
_entity.id
_entity.type
_entity.pdbx_description
1 polymer ?
#
loop_
_entity_poly.entity_id
_entity_poly.type
_entity_poly.pdbx_seq_one_letter_code
_entity_poly.pdbx_strand_id
1 'polypeptide(L)'
;MPTPFFADLVRELCRDGGTGALMPTGAVPGHRCFAGHVPADRIFHYAVAGIVHPGEWETGLGRIDAEGRLVRESVAASSSGGMMVDFRPGLKTIALTVGAGWFAARDAAAAALEEEAATTRAVVSDLAGDVANAGAALAALGGDVAAVEAAVSDLNDAIEAKQPISTGHDTVTEAAESDLLTVRRGSGWVNLPLAALIPDEPDEPEEPEEPGVVVAAAGSAAAPSIGFADDGDTGLFHAGADEIGFAVAGSERMRLDEAGQLGIGTSDPGVFRLNVVGGAFTAKIESASEQTALALNNISAGGREWYLVTGGSGGSLSGGKLGIYDMTAMQIRLQITGAGEVCPGADNNQPLGLGSHRWSTLYAATGTINTSDSREKLWQGPMTGAEQRAARRIAAELGFFQWNDAIAWKGAAAARRHFGVRAQAVWAIMADEGLIDPIDEDGRPGATPYAFLCWDNWEDEAVPADRFGIRADQLALFLIAGIDARLALLEAAI
;
A
#
# COMPACT_ATOMS: atom_id res chain seq x y z
N MET A 1 -79.04 35.26 69.97
CA MET A 1 -79.71 36.13 70.96
C MET A 1 -78.86 37.37 71.19
N PRO A 2 -79.44 38.57 71.37
CA PRO A 2 -78.65 39.76 71.68
C PRO A 2 -77.91 39.54 73.01
N THR A 3 -76.60 39.73 73.01
CA THR A 3 -75.75 39.57 74.20
C THR A 3 -76.18 40.62 75.25
N PRO A 4 -76.67 40.19 76.43
CA PRO A 4 -77.04 41.12 77.49
C PRO A 4 -75.84 41.98 77.86
N PHE A 5 -76.08 43.26 78.10
CA PHE A 5 -75.04 44.18 78.54
C PHE A 5 -74.60 43.81 79.96
N PHE A 6 -73.31 43.86 80.19
CA PHE A 6 -72.71 43.63 81.50
C PHE A 6 -71.86 44.83 81.88
N ALA A 7 -72.04 45.29 83.12
CA ALA A 7 -71.18 46.27 83.76
C ALA A 7 -70.98 45.87 85.21
N ASP A 8 -69.76 46.04 85.69
CA ASP A 8 -69.42 45.66 87.05
C ASP A 8 -69.87 46.73 88.07
N LEU A 9 -70.20 46.26 89.28
CA LEU A 9 -70.56 47.08 90.44
C LEU A 9 -71.73 48.05 90.23
N VAL A 10 -72.73 47.76 89.37
CA VAL A 10 -73.90 48.64 89.20
C VAL A 10 -75.04 48.24 90.14
N ARG A 11 -75.37 49.11 91.12
CA ARG A 11 -76.48 48.89 92.07
C ARG A 11 -76.97 50.20 92.68
N GLU A 12 -78.28 50.41 92.67
CA GLU A 12 -78.94 51.63 93.14
C GLU A 12 -80.09 51.34 94.12
N LEU A 13 -80.45 52.35 94.89
CA LEU A 13 -81.61 52.34 95.77
C LEU A 13 -82.87 52.72 94.98
N CYS A 14 -84.01 52.16 95.34
CA CYS A 14 -85.32 52.52 94.83
C CYS A 14 -86.32 52.56 95.98
N ARG A 15 -87.34 53.41 95.89
CA ARG A 15 -88.44 53.50 96.87
C ARG A 15 -89.83 53.31 96.26
N ASP A 16 -89.91 53.29 94.93
CA ASP A 16 -91.18 53.15 94.21
C ASP A 16 -91.88 51.85 94.57
N GLY A 17 -93.21 51.88 94.52
CA GLY A 17 -94.03 50.68 94.58
C GLY A 17 -94.72 50.43 93.24
N GLY A 18 -95.30 49.24 93.09
CA GLY A 18 -96.09 48.86 91.93
C GLY A 18 -95.50 47.71 91.10
N THR A 19 -96.30 47.27 90.15
CA THR A 19 -95.93 46.34 89.07
C THR A 19 -95.29 47.04 87.86
N GLY A 20 -95.17 48.37 87.87
CA GLY A 20 -94.62 49.18 86.78
C GLY A 20 -93.10 49.28 86.75
N ALA A 21 -92.60 50.24 85.95
CA ALA A 21 -91.19 50.60 85.93
C ALA A 21 -90.77 51.21 87.28
N LEU A 22 -89.55 50.89 87.73
CA LEU A 22 -89.04 51.32 89.03
C LEU A 22 -87.94 52.35 88.86
N MET A 23 -88.04 53.51 89.51
CA MET A 23 -87.05 54.58 89.42
C MET A 23 -85.87 54.32 90.38
N PRO A 24 -84.64 54.17 89.87
CA PRO A 24 -83.44 54.25 90.68
C PRO A 24 -83.27 55.67 91.22
N THR A 25 -82.83 55.79 92.47
CA THR A 25 -82.75 57.06 93.20
C THR A 25 -81.33 57.39 93.67
N GLY A 26 -80.35 56.58 93.28
CA GLY A 26 -78.93 56.80 93.54
C GLY A 26 -78.17 55.52 93.92
N ALA A 27 -76.87 55.53 93.67
CA ALA A 27 -75.99 54.39 93.90
C ALA A 27 -75.91 53.97 95.38
N VAL A 28 -75.90 52.65 95.60
CA VAL A 28 -75.52 52.08 96.90
C VAL A 28 -74.02 52.34 97.11
N PRO A 29 -73.54 52.64 98.34
CA PRO A 29 -72.12 52.83 98.59
C PRO A 29 -71.25 51.71 98.02
N GLY A 30 -70.12 52.07 97.39
CA GLY A 30 -69.22 51.14 96.70
C GLY A 30 -69.72 50.65 95.32
N HIS A 31 -70.91 51.08 94.89
CA HIS A 31 -71.49 50.74 93.59
C HIS A 31 -71.64 51.98 92.71
N ARG A 32 -71.85 51.75 91.42
CA ARG A 32 -72.07 52.73 90.37
C ARG A 32 -73.56 52.86 90.08
N CYS A 33 -73.97 54.04 89.62
CA CYS A 33 -75.33 54.30 89.17
C CYS A 33 -75.62 53.63 87.82
N PHE A 34 -76.90 53.40 87.52
CA PHE A 34 -77.30 52.93 86.19
C PHE A 34 -77.03 54.00 85.13
N ALA A 35 -77.40 55.24 85.43
CA ALA A 35 -77.11 56.39 84.57
C ALA A 35 -75.60 56.52 84.32
N GLY A 36 -75.22 56.64 83.05
CA GLY A 36 -73.82 56.80 82.63
C GLY A 36 -73.00 55.50 82.53
N HIS A 37 -73.46 54.39 83.10
CA HIS A 37 -72.73 53.11 83.05
C HIS A 37 -73.50 51.99 82.35
N VAL A 38 -74.82 52.08 82.29
CA VAL A 38 -75.67 51.19 81.51
C VAL A 38 -76.29 52.01 80.38
N PRO A 39 -75.98 51.71 79.11
CA PRO A 39 -76.58 52.44 78.00
C PRO A 39 -78.10 52.23 77.98
N ALA A 40 -78.85 53.29 77.65
CA ALA A 40 -80.30 53.23 77.55
C ALA A 40 -80.74 52.17 76.53
N ASP A 41 -81.87 51.54 76.81
CA ASP A 41 -82.49 50.48 76.02
C ASP A 41 -81.62 49.23 75.75
N ARG A 42 -80.50 49.06 76.46
CA ARG A 42 -79.75 47.80 76.45
C ARG A 42 -80.33 46.84 77.47
N ILE A 43 -80.60 45.61 77.01
CA ILE A 43 -81.04 44.52 77.87
C ILE A 43 -79.89 44.07 78.77
N PHE A 44 -80.15 43.98 80.08
CA PHE A 44 -79.25 43.40 81.07
C PHE A 44 -80.03 42.56 82.08
N HIS A 45 -79.33 41.69 82.82
CA HIS A 45 -79.97 40.98 83.93
C HIS A 45 -80.07 41.92 85.13
N TYR A 46 -81.26 42.10 85.66
CA TYR A 46 -81.48 42.87 86.88
C TYR A 46 -81.81 41.94 88.06
N ALA A 47 -81.55 42.44 89.26
CA ALA A 47 -82.07 41.90 90.50
C ALA A 47 -82.62 43.04 91.37
N VAL A 48 -83.87 42.93 91.78
CA VAL A 48 -84.51 43.79 92.77
C VAL A 48 -84.64 43.02 94.08
N ALA A 49 -84.21 43.61 95.18
CA ALA A 49 -84.37 43.04 96.52
C ALA A 49 -84.92 44.10 97.48
N GLY A 50 -86.05 43.79 98.12
CA GLY A 50 -86.65 44.63 99.15
C GLY A 50 -85.76 44.71 100.39
N ILE A 51 -85.58 45.91 100.93
CA ILE A 51 -84.88 46.13 102.21
C ILE A 51 -85.90 46.32 103.33
N VAL A 52 -86.92 47.15 103.11
CA VAL A 52 -88.03 47.33 104.07
C VAL A 52 -88.95 46.12 104.09
N HIS A 53 -89.09 45.45 102.94
CA HIS A 53 -89.87 44.21 102.80
C HIS A 53 -88.98 43.10 102.23
N PRO A 54 -88.19 42.40 103.08
CA PRO A 54 -87.20 41.43 102.62
C PRO A 54 -87.76 40.23 101.85
N GLY A 55 -89.06 39.94 102.01
CA GLY A 55 -89.75 38.88 101.27
C GLY A 55 -90.07 39.23 99.81
N GLU A 56 -89.88 40.49 99.41
CA GLU A 56 -90.12 40.94 98.03
C GLU A 56 -88.80 40.98 97.27
N TRP A 57 -88.65 40.12 96.27
CA TRP A 57 -87.48 40.08 95.42
C TRP A 57 -87.82 39.59 94.02
N GLU A 58 -87.06 40.03 93.04
CA GLU A 58 -87.27 39.72 91.64
C GLU A 58 -85.96 39.74 90.89
N THR A 59 -85.78 38.83 89.95
CA THR A 59 -84.65 38.81 89.02
C THR A 59 -85.16 38.55 87.62
N GLY A 60 -84.54 39.14 86.63
CA GLY A 60 -85.03 39.05 85.26
C GLY A 60 -84.18 39.79 84.25
N LEU A 61 -84.70 39.95 83.05
CA LEU A 61 -84.12 40.83 82.04
C LEU A 61 -84.90 42.13 82.00
N GLY A 62 -84.15 43.22 81.98
CA GLY A 62 -84.70 44.56 81.98
C GLY A 62 -83.78 45.50 81.24
N ARG A 63 -84.25 46.72 81.10
CA ARG A 63 -83.47 47.82 80.54
C ARG A 63 -83.78 49.10 81.30
N ILE A 64 -82.89 50.07 81.18
CA ILE A 64 -83.16 51.43 81.62
C ILE A 64 -83.81 52.16 80.45
N ASP A 65 -85.03 52.66 80.64
CA ASP A 65 -85.73 53.47 79.64
C ASP A 65 -85.12 54.88 79.53
N ALA A 66 -85.61 55.67 78.56
CA ALA A 66 -85.14 57.02 78.33
C ALA A 66 -85.33 57.95 79.55
N GLU A 67 -86.28 57.63 80.44
CA GLU A 67 -86.53 58.37 81.68
C GLU A 67 -85.68 57.88 82.87
N GLY A 68 -84.79 56.91 82.66
CA GLY A 68 -83.90 56.38 83.68
C GLY A 68 -84.52 55.30 84.57
N ARG A 69 -85.73 54.83 84.27
CA ARG A 69 -86.43 53.82 85.07
C ARG A 69 -86.04 52.42 84.61
N LEU A 70 -85.96 51.50 85.56
CA LEU A 70 -85.88 50.08 85.24
C LEU A 70 -87.23 49.61 84.70
N VAL A 71 -87.26 49.28 83.40
CA VAL A 71 -88.36 48.54 82.78
C VAL A 71 -88.03 47.05 82.83
N ARG A 72 -88.93 46.29 83.44
CA ARG A 72 -88.83 44.85 83.63
C ARG A 72 -89.43 44.15 82.43
N GLU A 73 -88.58 43.63 81.54
CA GLU A 73 -89.06 43.01 80.29
C GLU A 73 -89.53 41.59 80.49
N SER A 74 -88.78 40.82 81.26
CA SER A 74 -89.16 39.47 81.64
C SER A 74 -88.64 39.15 83.02
N VAL A 75 -89.42 38.40 83.77
CA VAL A 75 -89.04 37.89 85.08
C VAL A 75 -88.47 36.50 84.88
N ALA A 76 -87.24 36.30 85.36
CA ALA A 76 -86.61 34.99 85.37
C ALA A 76 -87.00 34.20 86.62
N ALA A 77 -87.03 34.87 87.78
CA ALA A 77 -87.49 34.31 89.05
C ALA A 77 -87.92 35.44 89.99
N SER A 78 -88.96 35.21 90.78
CA SER A 78 -89.45 36.22 91.73
C SER A 78 -90.14 35.61 92.93
N SER A 79 -90.33 36.43 93.97
CA SER A 79 -91.18 36.12 95.12
C SER A 79 -92.68 36.03 94.80
N SER A 80 -93.09 36.35 93.58
CA SER A 80 -94.48 36.26 93.08
C SER A 80 -94.66 35.04 92.16
N GLY A 81 -94.01 33.93 92.48
CA GLY A 81 -94.12 32.68 91.73
C GLY A 81 -93.63 32.77 90.27
N GLY A 82 -92.64 33.62 90.01
CA GLY A 82 -92.12 33.89 88.66
C GLY A 82 -92.90 34.96 87.88
N MET A 83 -93.97 35.52 88.45
CA MET A 83 -94.66 36.69 87.90
C MET A 83 -94.03 37.99 88.38
N MET A 84 -94.42 39.12 87.77
CA MET A 84 -93.91 40.43 88.17
C MET A 84 -94.36 40.80 89.59
N VAL A 85 -93.43 41.21 90.44
CA VAL A 85 -93.69 41.55 91.84
C VAL A 85 -94.32 42.94 91.90
N ASP A 86 -95.45 43.03 92.58
CA ASP A 86 -96.05 44.30 93.01
C ASP A 86 -95.33 44.78 94.27
N PHE A 87 -94.25 45.55 94.09
CA PHE A 87 -93.44 45.99 95.21
C PHE A 87 -94.20 47.01 96.05
N ARG A 88 -94.15 46.89 97.37
CA ARG A 88 -94.69 47.94 98.23
C ARG A 88 -93.74 49.14 98.28
N PRO A 89 -94.26 50.38 98.40
CA PRO A 89 -93.43 51.55 98.64
C PRO A 89 -92.53 51.34 99.87
N GLY A 90 -91.24 51.57 99.70
CA GLY A 90 -90.24 51.22 100.72
C GLY A 90 -88.89 50.91 100.10
N LEU A 91 -87.82 51.12 100.87
CA LEU A 91 -86.46 50.98 100.36
C LEU A 91 -86.22 49.57 99.81
N LYS A 92 -85.68 49.51 98.60
CA LYS A 92 -85.24 48.31 97.90
C LYS A 92 -83.99 48.63 97.08
N THR A 93 -83.22 47.60 96.74
CA THR A 93 -82.02 47.75 95.88
C THR A 93 -82.29 47.15 94.52
N ILE A 94 -81.87 47.84 93.46
CA ILE A 94 -81.86 47.38 92.08
C ILE A 94 -80.39 47.19 91.66
N ALA A 95 -80.01 46.01 91.19
CA ALA A 95 -78.66 45.70 90.75
C ALA A 95 -78.63 45.20 89.32
N LEU A 96 -77.60 45.56 88.55
CA LEU A 96 -77.22 44.79 87.37
C LEU A 96 -76.49 43.55 87.87
N THR A 97 -76.90 42.39 87.39
CA THR A 97 -76.31 41.09 87.73
C THR A 97 -76.04 40.29 86.46
N VAL A 98 -75.63 39.04 86.61
CA VAL A 98 -75.50 38.07 85.52
C VAL A 98 -76.28 36.82 85.88
N GLY A 99 -77.12 36.34 84.97
CA GLY A 99 -77.81 35.06 85.13
C GLY A 99 -76.85 33.88 84.97
N ALA A 100 -77.01 32.83 85.77
CA ALA A 100 -76.18 31.61 85.68
C ALA A 100 -76.20 30.97 84.28
N GLY A 101 -77.32 31.10 83.55
CA GLY A 101 -77.44 30.64 82.16
C GLY A 101 -76.46 31.31 81.19
N TRP A 102 -76.01 32.53 81.47
CA TRP A 102 -75.00 33.21 80.64
C TRP A 102 -73.62 32.55 80.79
N PHE A 103 -73.23 32.17 82.01
CA PHE A 103 -71.98 31.44 82.25
C PHE A 103 -72.03 30.03 81.63
N ALA A 104 -73.11 29.28 81.84
CA ALA A 104 -73.28 27.96 81.25
C ALA A 104 -73.23 27.98 79.70
N ALA A 105 -73.83 28.99 79.07
CA ALA A 105 -73.76 29.15 77.62
C ALA A 105 -72.33 29.50 77.15
N ARG A 106 -71.57 30.26 77.94
CA ARG A 106 -70.19 30.61 77.62
C ARG A 106 -69.24 29.41 77.80
N ASP A 107 -69.45 28.61 78.84
CA ASP A 107 -68.70 27.37 79.09
C ASP A 107 -68.98 26.32 78.00
N ALA A 108 -70.24 26.16 77.59
CA ALA A 108 -70.59 25.28 76.47
C ALA A 108 -69.97 25.74 75.14
N ALA A 109 -69.94 27.05 74.88
CA ALA A 109 -69.27 27.59 73.69
C ALA A 109 -67.75 27.41 73.75
N ALA A 110 -67.13 27.52 74.93
CA ALA A 110 -65.71 27.27 75.11
C ALA A 110 -65.35 25.79 74.93
N ALA A 111 -66.19 24.87 75.45
CA ALA A 111 -66.03 23.43 75.26
C ALA A 111 -66.14 23.02 73.78
N ALA A 112 -67.11 23.57 73.04
CA ALA A 112 -67.26 23.32 71.61
C ALA A 112 -66.04 23.82 70.80
N LEU A 113 -65.49 24.99 71.16
CA LEU A 113 -64.27 25.51 70.56
C LEU A 113 -63.03 24.65 70.86
N GLU A 114 -62.94 24.07 72.05
CA GLU A 114 -61.84 23.18 72.42
C GLU A 114 -61.89 21.84 71.67
N GLU A 115 -63.09 21.32 71.39
CA GLU A 115 -63.30 20.12 70.56
C GLU A 115 -62.89 20.36 69.09
N GLU A 116 -63.23 21.53 68.54
CA GLU A 116 -62.81 21.95 67.21
C GLU A 116 -61.29 22.21 67.15
N ALA A 117 -60.71 22.81 68.19
CA ALA A 117 -59.27 23.03 68.31
C ALA A 117 -58.48 21.72 68.51
N ALA A 118 -59.06 20.70 69.16
CA ALA A 118 -58.46 19.37 69.29
C ALA A 118 -58.42 18.65 67.94
N THR A 119 -59.51 18.72 67.16
CA THR A 119 -59.58 18.16 65.80
C THR A 119 -58.56 18.84 64.88
N THR A 120 -58.48 20.17 64.94
CA THR A 120 -57.50 20.95 64.18
C THR A 120 -56.06 20.59 64.54
N ARG A 121 -55.76 20.40 65.83
CA ARG A 121 -54.41 19.97 66.29
C ARG A 121 -54.03 18.59 65.77
N ALA A 122 -54.98 17.65 65.67
CA ALA A 122 -54.72 16.33 65.10
C ALA A 122 -54.34 16.42 63.60
N VAL A 123 -55.10 17.18 62.80
CA VAL A 123 -54.80 17.40 61.37
C VAL A 123 -53.45 18.08 61.18
N VAL A 124 -53.11 19.06 62.01
CA VAL A 124 -51.80 19.73 61.96
C VAL A 124 -50.65 18.79 62.33
N SER A 125 -50.86 17.85 63.26
CA SER A 125 -49.88 16.83 63.62
C SER A 125 -49.63 15.85 62.46
N ASP A 126 -50.69 15.39 61.79
CA ASP A 126 -50.58 14.51 60.63
C ASP A 126 -49.86 15.21 59.46
N LEU A 127 -50.24 16.46 59.18
CA LEU A 127 -49.58 17.27 58.16
C LEU A 127 -48.10 17.53 58.48
N ALA A 128 -47.75 17.72 59.75
CA ALA A 128 -46.36 17.85 60.17
C ALA A 128 -45.56 16.55 59.93
N GLY A 129 -46.19 15.38 60.13
CA GLY A 129 -45.62 14.08 59.79
C GLY A 129 -45.40 13.91 58.29
N ASP A 130 -46.39 14.28 57.47
CA ASP A 130 -46.29 14.23 56.00
C ASP A 130 -45.19 15.16 55.47
N VAL A 131 -45.06 16.36 56.02
CA VAL A 131 -43.99 17.31 55.66
C VAL A 131 -42.61 16.78 56.06
N ALA A 132 -42.49 16.13 57.23
CA ALA A 132 -41.23 15.52 57.64
C ALA A 132 -40.83 14.35 56.72
N ASN A 133 -41.79 13.51 56.32
CA ASN A 133 -41.57 12.42 55.36
C ASN A 133 -41.19 12.95 53.97
N ALA A 134 -41.84 14.01 53.50
CA ALA A 134 -41.49 14.66 52.24
C ALA A 134 -40.08 15.27 52.30
N GLY A 135 -39.68 15.86 53.43
CA GLY A 135 -38.33 16.37 53.66
C GLY A 135 -37.27 15.26 53.63
N ALA A 136 -37.54 14.11 54.24
CA ALA A 136 -36.64 12.95 54.19
C ALA A 136 -36.51 12.39 52.76
N ALA A 137 -37.61 12.30 52.01
CA ALA A 137 -37.59 11.86 50.62
C ALA A 137 -36.83 12.84 49.71
N LEU A 138 -36.97 14.15 49.93
CA LEU A 138 -36.24 15.18 49.20
C LEU A 138 -34.72 15.14 49.49
N ALA A 139 -34.33 14.87 50.75
CA ALA A 139 -32.94 14.69 51.11
C ALA A 139 -32.33 13.43 50.47
N ALA A 140 -33.08 12.33 50.39
CA ALA A 140 -32.66 11.12 49.70
C ALA A 140 -32.46 11.37 48.19
N LEU A 141 -33.41 12.05 47.54
CA LEU A 141 -33.28 12.48 46.14
C LEU A 141 -32.06 13.41 45.93
N GLY A 142 -31.75 14.29 46.89
CA GLY A 142 -30.54 15.11 46.85
C GLY A 142 -29.25 14.28 46.89
N GLY A 143 -29.24 13.19 47.69
CA GLY A 143 -28.16 12.21 47.71
C GLY A 143 -28.02 11.46 46.39
N ASP A 144 -29.14 11.02 45.82
CA ASP A 144 -29.16 10.33 44.52
C ASP A 144 -28.69 11.25 43.38
N VAL A 145 -29.11 12.52 43.39
CA VAL A 145 -28.66 13.53 42.41
C VAL A 145 -27.16 13.77 42.54
N ALA A 146 -26.63 13.94 43.76
CA ALA A 146 -25.20 14.11 43.96
C ALA A 146 -24.38 12.87 43.50
N ALA A 147 -24.92 11.66 43.71
CA ALA A 147 -24.31 10.43 43.22
C ALA A 147 -24.34 10.34 41.69
N VAL A 148 -25.43 10.78 41.05
CA VAL A 148 -25.54 10.86 39.59
C VAL A 148 -24.59 11.91 39.03
N GLU A 149 -24.49 13.09 39.64
CA GLU A 149 -23.54 14.13 39.23
C GLU A 149 -22.09 13.66 39.30
N ALA A 150 -21.72 12.95 40.39
CA ALA A 150 -20.41 12.34 40.53
C ALA A 150 -20.17 11.26 39.45
N ALA A 151 -21.14 10.37 39.23
CA ALA A 151 -21.04 9.34 38.19
C ALA A 151 -20.97 9.93 36.76
N VAL A 152 -21.67 11.04 36.50
CA VAL A 152 -21.60 11.77 35.23
C VAL A 152 -20.24 12.46 35.07
N SER A 153 -19.67 13.01 36.14
CA SER A 153 -18.32 13.57 36.13
C SER A 153 -17.29 12.49 35.84
N ASP A 154 -17.34 11.35 36.54
CA ASP A 154 -16.46 10.20 36.30
C ASP A 154 -16.61 9.63 34.88
N LEU A 155 -17.84 9.60 34.36
CA LEU A 155 -18.12 9.19 32.99
C LEU A 155 -17.54 10.19 31.97
N ASN A 156 -17.65 11.49 32.23
CA ASN A 156 -17.05 12.53 31.37
C ASN A 156 -15.52 12.42 31.37
N ASP A 157 -14.89 12.24 32.53
CA ASP A 157 -13.44 12.03 32.64
C ASP A 157 -13.03 10.73 31.92
N ALA A 158 -13.82 9.66 32.04
CA ALA A 158 -13.60 8.42 31.32
C ALA A 158 -13.79 8.57 29.80
N ILE A 159 -14.77 9.35 29.34
CA ILE A 159 -14.99 9.65 27.92
C ILE A 159 -13.84 10.49 27.35
N GLU A 160 -13.39 11.53 28.04
CA GLU A 160 -12.26 12.36 27.61
C GLU A 160 -10.95 11.54 27.54
N ALA A 161 -10.77 10.56 28.44
CA ALA A 161 -9.62 9.66 28.44
C ALA A 161 -9.66 8.58 27.33
N LYS A 162 -10.81 8.33 26.71
CA LYS A 162 -10.97 7.37 25.61
C LYS A 162 -10.77 8.08 24.25
N GLN A 163 -10.14 7.39 23.30
CA GLN A 163 -10.14 7.87 21.90
C GLN A 163 -11.60 8.04 21.44
N PRO A 164 -11.93 9.08 20.65
CA PRO A 164 -13.18 9.09 19.89
C PRO A 164 -13.11 7.94 18.90
N ILE A 165 -13.69 6.81 19.29
CA ILE A 165 -13.62 5.59 18.51
C ILE A 165 -14.67 5.71 17.40
N SER A 166 -14.22 5.73 16.15
CA SER A 166 -15.10 5.58 14.99
C SER A 166 -15.49 4.10 14.90
N THR A 167 -16.44 3.65 15.73
CA THR A 167 -16.95 2.26 15.69
C THR A 167 -18.30 2.15 14.97
N GLY A 168 -18.72 3.18 14.26
CA GLY A 168 -19.92 3.17 13.42
C GLY A 168 -19.63 3.05 11.93
N HIS A 169 -18.37 3.00 11.54
CA HIS A 169 -17.98 2.92 10.13
C HIS A 169 -17.73 1.45 9.79
N ASP A 170 -18.31 0.99 8.68
CA ASP A 170 -17.98 -0.31 8.12
C ASP A 170 -16.47 -0.36 7.86
N THR A 171 -15.84 -1.53 8.00
CA THR A 171 -14.46 -1.74 7.58
C THR A 171 -14.33 -1.40 6.10
N VAL A 172 -13.62 -0.31 5.81
CA VAL A 172 -13.19 0.06 4.46
C VAL A 172 -11.80 -0.54 4.22
N THR A 173 -11.56 -1.01 3.00
CA THR A 173 -10.27 -1.60 2.60
C THR A 173 -9.24 -0.55 2.20
N GLU A 174 -9.66 0.69 1.98
CA GLU A 174 -8.83 1.80 1.51
C GLU A 174 -9.24 3.09 2.25
N ALA A 175 -8.26 3.98 2.51
CA ALA A 175 -8.48 5.26 3.17
C ALA A 175 -8.69 6.39 2.15
N ALA A 176 -9.60 7.34 2.42
CA ALA A 176 -9.77 8.56 1.63
C ALA A 176 -8.76 9.65 2.05
N GLU A 177 -8.45 10.60 1.16
CA GLU A 177 -7.52 11.71 1.43
C GLU A 177 -7.96 12.59 2.63
N SER A 178 -9.27 12.64 2.91
CA SER A 178 -9.84 13.31 4.07
C SER A 178 -9.87 12.46 5.35
N ASP A 179 -9.33 11.24 5.33
CA ASP A 179 -9.29 10.38 6.51
C ASP A 179 -8.28 10.89 7.53
N LEU A 180 -8.64 10.73 8.80
CA LEU A 180 -7.92 11.29 9.92
C LEU A 180 -7.55 10.17 10.90
N LEU A 181 -6.27 10.11 11.29
CA LEU A 181 -5.83 9.33 12.44
C LEU A 181 -5.84 10.21 13.69
N THR A 182 -6.71 9.90 14.65
CA THR A 182 -6.74 10.61 15.93
C THR A 182 -5.67 10.08 16.88
N VAL A 183 -4.67 10.91 17.18
CA VAL A 183 -3.58 10.58 18.12
C VAL A 183 -3.66 11.45 19.37
N ARG A 184 -3.12 10.95 20.49
CA ARG A 184 -3.03 11.71 21.74
C ARG A 184 -1.83 12.66 21.70
N ARG A 185 -2.04 13.94 21.99
CA ARG A 185 -0.97 14.94 22.15
C ARG A 185 -1.16 15.70 23.46
N GLY A 186 -0.29 15.46 24.44
CA GLY A 186 -0.45 15.99 25.80
C GLY A 186 -1.73 15.46 26.46
N SER A 187 -2.54 16.35 27.03
CA SER A 187 -3.83 16.00 27.63
C SER A 187 -5.00 15.93 26.64
N GLY A 188 -4.80 16.21 25.35
CA GLY A 188 -5.87 16.25 24.34
C GLY A 188 -5.70 15.28 23.18
N TRP A 189 -6.74 15.15 22.36
CA TRP A 189 -6.76 14.40 21.10
C TRP A 189 -6.61 15.35 19.91
N VAL A 190 -5.78 14.99 18.95
CA VAL A 190 -5.60 15.74 17.69
C VAL A 190 -5.83 14.79 16.53
N ASN A 191 -6.60 15.25 15.55
CA ASN A 191 -6.75 14.54 14.28
C ASN A 191 -5.58 14.89 13.37
N LEU A 192 -4.76 13.91 13.04
CA LEU A 192 -3.76 14.02 11.99
C LEU A 192 -4.39 13.56 10.68
N PRO A 193 -4.36 14.35 9.59
CA PRO A 193 -4.62 13.82 8.25
C PRO A 193 -3.75 12.59 8.05
N LEU A 194 -4.32 11.51 7.51
CA LEU A 194 -3.53 10.31 7.22
C LEU A 194 -2.38 10.66 6.24
N ALA A 195 -2.61 11.65 5.37
CA ALA A 195 -1.60 12.27 4.51
C ALA A 195 -0.39 12.89 5.25
N ALA A 196 -0.52 13.26 6.53
CA ALA A 196 0.57 13.83 7.34
C ALA A 196 1.41 12.78 8.10
N LEU A 197 1.04 11.51 8.03
CA LEU A 197 1.77 10.37 8.62
C LEU A 197 2.61 9.61 7.60
N ILE A 198 2.44 9.96 6.32
CA ILE A 198 3.34 9.57 5.25
C ILE A 198 4.58 10.47 5.42
N PRO A 199 5.80 9.91 5.55
CA PRO A 199 7.00 10.71 5.76
C PRO A 199 7.30 11.55 4.51
N ASP A 200 7.08 12.86 4.60
CA ASP A 200 7.91 13.84 3.91
C ASP A 200 9.11 14.13 4.83
N GLU A 201 10.30 13.58 4.52
CA GLU A 201 11.51 14.15 5.12
C GLU A 201 11.80 15.52 4.47
N PRO A 202 12.20 16.53 5.27
CA PRO A 202 12.41 17.88 4.79
C PRO A 202 13.80 18.01 4.14
N ASP A 203 13.82 18.67 2.98
CA ASP A 203 15.00 19.08 2.19
C ASP A 203 15.60 18.00 1.26
N GLU A 204 14.84 17.57 0.24
CA GLU A 204 14.91 18.12 -1.14
C GLU A 204 13.61 17.75 -1.88
N PRO A 205 13.14 18.58 -2.84
CA PRO A 205 11.78 18.46 -3.38
C PRO A 205 11.69 17.37 -4.46
N GLU A 206 10.57 16.63 -4.49
CA GLU A 206 9.64 16.51 -5.64
C GLU A 206 8.87 15.17 -5.68
N GLU A 207 7.55 15.29 -5.48
CA GLU A 207 6.48 14.65 -6.26
C GLU A 207 6.08 13.17 -5.97
N PRO A 208 4.79 12.82 -6.20
CA PRO A 208 4.00 11.89 -5.40
C PRO A 208 4.23 10.40 -5.75
N GLU A 209 3.80 9.49 -4.86
CA GLU A 209 3.94 8.03 -4.96
C GLU A 209 3.52 7.46 -6.34
N GLU A 210 4.51 7.30 -7.21
CA GLU A 210 4.56 6.43 -8.38
C GLU A 210 5.18 5.06 -7.94
N PRO A 211 5.03 3.97 -8.70
CA PRO A 211 4.76 2.59 -8.23
C PRO A 211 5.73 2.03 -7.17
N GLY A 212 5.21 1.27 -6.20
CA GLY A 212 5.94 0.65 -5.08
C GLY A 212 7.32 0.06 -5.43
N VAL A 213 8.36 0.85 -5.20
CA VAL A 213 9.76 0.47 -5.41
C VAL A 213 10.24 -0.34 -4.21
N VAL A 214 10.77 -1.55 -4.45
CA VAL A 214 11.43 -2.35 -3.42
C VAL A 214 12.86 -1.84 -3.24
N VAL A 215 13.13 -1.17 -2.13
CA VAL A 215 14.47 -0.72 -1.73
C VAL A 215 15.05 -1.74 -0.73
N ALA A 216 16.22 -2.30 -1.05
CA ALA A 216 16.94 -3.24 -0.20
C ALA A 216 18.37 -2.74 0.07
N ALA A 217 18.93 -3.08 1.24
CA ALA A 217 20.35 -2.81 1.52
C ALA A 217 21.26 -3.57 0.52
N ALA A 218 22.56 -3.25 0.47
CA ALA A 218 23.42 -3.84 -0.55
C ALA A 218 23.53 -5.37 -0.48
N GLY A 219 23.62 -5.95 0.72
CA GLY A 219 23.81 -7.39 0.90
C GLY A 219 25.18 -7.87 0.40
N SER A 220 25.34 -9.19 0.26
CA SER A 220 26.52 -9.84 -0.32
C SER A 220 26.16 -11.20 -0.92
N ALA A 221 27.08 -11.83 -1.64
CA ALA A 221 26.86 -13.19 -2.14
C ALA A 221 26.59 -14.23 -1.03
N ALA A 222 27.14 -14.04 0.17
CA ALA A 222 26.92 -14.93 1.31
C ALA A 222 25.66 -14.58 2.13
N ALA A 223 25.06 -13.42 1.87
CA ALA A 223 23.87 -12.91 2.56
C ALA A 223 23.16 -11.88 1.65
N PRO A 224 22.43 -12.34 0.62
CA PRO A 224 21.72 -11.46 -0.31
C PRO A 224 20.63 -10.68 0.42
N SER A 225 20.40 -9.44 0.00
CA SER A 225 19.43 -8.54 0.63
C SER A 225 17.99 -8.79 0.19
N ILE A 226 17.83 -9.40 -0.98
CA ILE A 226 16.56 -9.95 -1.46
C ILE A 226 16.76 -11.46 -1.57
N GLY A 227 16.27 -12.20 -0.58
CA GLY A 227 16.43 -13.65 -0.47
C GLY A 227 15.15 -14.37 -0.08
N PHE A 228 15.27 -15.63 0.32
CA PHE A 228 14.14 -16.47 0.72
C PHE A 228 14.21 -16.78 2.22
N ALA A 229 13.06 -16.84 2.90
CA ALA A 229 12.99 -16.88 4.37
C ALA A 229 13.78 -18.03 5.04
N ASP A 230 13.92 -19.17 4.35
CA ASP A 230 14.63 -20.36 4.85
C ASP A 230 15.96 -20.65 4.11
N ASP A 231 16.35 -19.78 3.18
CA ASP A 231 17.58 -19.89 2.39
C ASP A 231 18.28 -18.52 2.37
N GLY A 232 19.15 -18.34 3.36
CA GLY A 232 19.87 -17.09 3.58
C GLY A 232 21.08 -16.89 2.67
N ASP A 233 21.37 -17.81 1.74
CA ASP A 233 22.55 -17.77 0.88
C ASP A 233 22.22 -17.80 -0.63
N THR A 234 20.93 -17.72 -0.96
CA THR A 234 20.40 -17.66 -2.32
C THR A 234 19.51 -16.42 -2.50
N GLY A 235 19.77 -15.63 -3.53
CA GLY A 235 19.03 -14.38 -3.75
C GLY A 235 19.75 -13.36 -4.63
N LEU A 236 19.29 -12.11 -4.58
CA LEU A 236 19.86 -10.95 -5.28
C LEU A 236 20.55 -10.02 -4.27
N PHE A 237 21.67 -9.45 -4.70
CA PHE A 237 22.41 -8.45 -3.93
C PHE A 237 22.97 -7.36 -4.86
N HIS A 238 23.20 -6.18 -4.29
CA HIS A 238 23.86 -5.06 -4.97
C HIS A 238 25.38 -5.30 -4.93
N ALA A 239 25.95 -5.69 -6.07
CA ALA A 239 27.32 -6.20 -6.15
C ALA A 239 28.39 -5.10 -6.24
N GLY A 240 27.96 -3.89 -6.60
CA GLY A 240 28.74 -2.70 -6.90
C GLY A 240 27.81 -1.58 -7.33
N ALA A 241 28.34 -0.37 -7.56
CA ALA A 241 27.52 0.73 -8.09
C ALA A 241 26.95 0.34 -9.45
N ASP A 242 25.63 0.44 -9.60
CA ASP A 242 24.92 0.06 -10.83
C ASP A 242 25.09 -1.42 -11.24
N GLU A 243 25.41 -2.30 -10.28
CA GLU A 243 25.59 -3.73 -10.54
C GLU A 243 24.64 -4.61 -9.71
N ILE A 244 24.09 -5.64 -10.35
CA ILE A 244 23.26 -6.65 -9.71
C ILE A 244 23.95 -8.02 -9.73
N GLY A 245 24.06 -8.63 -8.55
CA GLY A 245 24.63 -9.95 -8.35
C GLY A 245 23.56 -10.98 -8.00
N PHE A 246 23.75 -12.20 -8.50
CA PHE A 246 22.90 -13.36 -8.23
C PHE A 246 23.71 -14.36 -7.40
N ALA A 247 23.23 -14.65 -6.20
CA ALA A 247 23.84 -15.57 -5.26
C ALA A 247 23.10 -16.92 -5.25
N VAL A 248 23.87 -18.01 -5.23
CA VAL A 248 23.35 -19.36 -4.97
C VAL A 248 24.39 -20.13 -4.17
N ALA A 249 23.97 -20.73 -3.06
CA ALA A 249 24.85 -21.44 -2.12
C ALA A 249 26.01 -20.55 -1.63
N GLY A 250 25.69 -19.29 -1.28
CA GLY A 250 26.61 -18.34 -0.66
C GLY A 250 27.73 -17.82 -1.56
N SER A 251 27.65 -18.06 -2.87
CA SER A 251 28.62 -17.61 -3.87
C SER A 251 27.92 -16.87 -5.00
N GLU A 252 28.58 -15.87 -5.55
CA GLU A 252 28.12 -15.18 -6.74
C GLU A 252 28.18 -16.12 -7.95
N ARG A 253 27.05 -16.29 -8.64
CA ARG A 253 26.94 -17.16 -9.82
C ARG A 253 26.78 -16.38 -11.10
N MET A 254 26.19 -15.20 -11.02
CA MET A 254 25.94 -14.32 -12.17
C MET A 254 25.99 -12.86 -11.72
N ARG A 255 26.48 -11.98 -12.59
CA ARG A 255 26.50 -10.52 -12.42
C ARG A 255 26.10 -9.84 -13.70
N LEU A 256 25.29 -8.78 -13.59
CA LEU A 256 25.12 -7.78 -14.63
C LEU A 256 25.71 -6.47 -14.12
N ASP A 257 26.71 -5.96 -14.81
CA ASP A 257 27.46 -4.76 -14.41
C ASP A 257 26.89 -3.44 -14.96
N GLU A 258 27.51 -2.32 -14.57
CA GLU A 258 27.14 -0.96 -15.00
C GLU A 258 27.21 -0.76 -16.53
N ALA A 259 28.06 -1.52 -17.22
CA ALA A 259 28.23 -1.46 -18.67
C ALA A 259 27.21 -2.35 -19.42
N GLY A 260 26.37 -3.10 -18.68
CA GLY A 260 25.42 -4.06 -19.22
C GLY A 260 26.10 -5.31 -19.76
N GLN A 261 27.14 -5.78 -19.08
CA GLN A 261 27.84 -7.02 -19.36
C GLN A 261 27.40 -8.11 -18.39
N LEU A 262 27.03 -9.26 -18.93
CA LEU A 262 26.59 -10.42 -18.17
C LEU A 262 27.76 -11.38 -17.91
N GLY A 263 28.22 -11.43 -16.66
CA GLY A 263 29.13 -12.46 -16.15
C GLY A 263 28.38 -13.66 -15.60
N ILE A 264 28.79 -14.88 -15.96
CA ILE A 264 28.34 -16.13 -15.35
C ILE A 264 29.57 -16.89 -14.87
N GLY A 265 29.67 -17.16 -13.57
CA GLY A 265 30.85 -17.76 -12.94
C GLY A 265 32.06 -16.80 -12.82
N THR A 266 31.87 -15.51 -13.09
CA THR A 266 32.86 -14.43 -12.92
C THR A 266 32.18 -13.17 -12.43
N SER A 267 32.86 -12.41 -11.58
CA SER A 267 32.44 -11.07 -11.13
C SER A 267 33.03 -9.94 -11.99
N ASP A 268 33.90 -10.27 -12.95
CA ASP A 268 34.53 -9.32 -13.87
C ASP A 268 34.35 -9.84 -15.31
N PRO A 269 33.31 -9.41 -16.03
CA PRO A 269 33.09 -9.76 -17.43
C PRO A 269 34.03 -9.01 -18.39
N GLY A 270 34.78 -7.99 -17.93
CA GLY A 270 35.77 -7.24 -18.68
C GLY A 270 35.18 -6.32 -19.75
N VAL A 271 35.22 -6.75 -21.02
CA VAL A 271 34.67 -6.00 -22.18
C VAL A 271 33.64 -6.81 -22.96
N PHE A 272 33.24 -7.97 -22.44
CA PHE A 272 32.36 -8.90 -23.15
C PHE A 272 30.93 -8.75 -22.65
N ARG A 273 29.98 -8.53 -23.57
CA ARG A 273 28.54 -8.49 -23.23
C ARG A 273 28.04 -9.77 -22.54
N LEU A 274 28.66 -10.91 -22.84
CA LEU A 274 28.43 -12.18 -22.16
C LEU A 274 29.80 -12.85 -21.92
N ASN A 275 30.18 -13.03 -20.65
CA ASN A 275 31.37 -13.78 -20.24
C ASN A 275 30.95 -14.97 -19.36
N VAL A 276 31.18 -16.19 -19.83
CA VAL A 276 30.84 -17.41 -19.09
C VAL A 276 32.12 -18.15 -18.72
N VAL A 277 32.36 -18.31 -17.43
CA VAL A 277 33.54 -18.98 -16.87
C VAL A 277 33.10 -20.25 -16.16
N GLY A 278 33.72 -21.38 -16.51
CA GLY A 278 33.45 -22.69 -15.92
C GLY A 278 34.69 -23.58 -15.90
N GLY A 279 34.70 -24.58 -15.03
CA GLY A 279 35.83 -25.52 -14.86
C GLY A 279 35.78 -26.78 -15.74
N ALA A 280 34.72 -26.97 -16.55
CA ALA A 280 34.51 -28.12 -17.42
C ALA A 280 33.83 -27.69 -18.73
N PHE A 281 32.68 -28.28 -19.10
CA PHE A 281 31.86 -27.75 -20.20
C PHE A 281 31.26 -26.40 -19.80
N THR A 282 31.65 -25.35 -20.51
CA THR A 282 31.24 -23.97 -20.19
C THR A 282 29.81 -23.65 -20.62
N ALA A 283 29.39 -24.10 -21.80
CA ALA A 283 28.06 -23.86 -22.34
C ALA A 283 27.61 -24.99 -23.25
N LYS A 284 26.30 -25.27 -23.25
CA LYS A 284 25.63 -26.21 -24.15
C LYS A 284 24.45 -25.50 -24.80
N ILE A 285 24.39 -25.56 -26.12
CA ILE A 285 23.21 -25.16 -26.90
C ILE A 285 22.64 -26.46 -27.44
N GLU A 286 21.35 -26.71 -27.22
CA GLU A 286 20.72 -27.96 -27.64
C GLU A 286 19.33 -27.73 -28.22
N SER A 287 19.01 -28.50 -29.26
CA SER A 287 17.68 -28.62 -29.85
C SER A 287 17.34 -30.10 -30.01
N ALA A 288 16.06 -30.43 -29.79
CA ALA A 288 15.52 -31.78 -30.03
C ALA A 288 14.94 -31.94 -31.45
N SER A 289 14.98 -30.90 -32.28
CA SER A 289 14.45 -30.90 -33.64
C SER A 289 15.46 -30.40 -34.66
N GLU A 290 15.34 -30.92 -35.88
CA GLU A 290 16.06 -30.50 -37.11
C GLU A 290 17.58 -30.37 -36.95
N GLN A 291 18.07 -29.19 -36.57
CA GLN A 291 19.49 -28.85 -36.40
C GLN A 291 19.67 -27.91 -35.20
N THR A 292 20.84 -27.95 -34.56
CA THR A 292 21.22 -27.01 -33.49
C THR A 292 22.25 -26.03 -34.02
N ALA A 293 22.09 -24.73 -33.77
CA ALA A 293 22.98 -23.71 -34.31
C ALA A 293 23.37 -22.65 -33.27
N LEU A 294 24.60 -22.17 -33.39
CA LEU A 294 25.02 -20.87 -32.87
C LEU A 294 25.04 -19.87 -34.02
N ALA A 295 24.19 -18.84 -33.95
CA ALA A 295 24.09 -17.80 -34.95
C ALA A 295 25.06 -16.64 -34.68
N LEU A 296 25.79 -16.22 -35.71
CA LEU A 296 26.65 -15.05 -35.74
C LEU A 296 26.17 -14.13 -36.87
N ASN A 297 25.41 -13.10 -36.54
CA ASN A 297 24.82 -12.18 -37.51
C ASN A 297 25.50 -10.82 -37.46
N ASN A 298 26.20 -10.44 -38.53
CA ASN A 298 26.65 -9.07 -38.72
C ASN A 298 25.66 -8.31 -39.60
N ILE A 299 24.95 -7.36 -38.99
CA ILE A 299 23.92 -6.52 -39.63
C ILE A 299 24.47 -5.24 -40.28
N SER A 300 25.79 -5.02 -40.26
CA SER A 300 26.39 -3.89 -40.98
C SER A 300 26.22 -4.05 -42.49
N ALA A 301 26.38 -2.97 -43.27
CA ALA A 301 26.39 -3.06 -44.73
C ALA A 301 27.46 -4.07 -45.21
N GLY A 302 27.06 -4.99 -46.10
CA GLY A 302 27.93 -6.09 -46.57
C GLY A 302 28.16 -7.21 -45.54
N GLY A 303 27.57 -7.11 -44.35
CA GLY A 303 27.59 -8.15 -43.33
C GLY A 303 26.83 -9.41 -43.77
N ARG A 304 27.07 -10.50 -43.04
CA ARG A 304 26.49 -11.81 -43.29
C ARG A 304 26.08 -12.46 -41.98
N GLU A 305 25.14 -13.38 -42.10
CA GLU A 305 24.71 -14.26 -41.04
C GLU A 305 25.31 -15.66 -41.25
N TRP A 306 26.07 -16.10 -40.25
CA TRP A 306 26.83 -17.35 -40.25
C TRP A 306 26.44 -18.21 -39.07
N TYR A 307 26.16 -19.48 -39.31
CA TYR A 307 25.82 -20.44 -38.26
C TYR A 307 26.93 -21.49 -38.14
N LEU A 308 27.37 -21.75 -36.91
CA LEU A 308 28.00 -23.01 -36.56
C LEU A 308 26.88 -23.99 -36.22
N VAL A 309 26.71 -25.06 -37.00
CA VAL A 309 25.50 -25.89 -36.96
C VAL A 309 25.83 -27.38 -36.84
N THR A 310 25.08 -28.11 -36.03
CA THR A 310 25.07 -29.57 -35.99
C THR A 310 23.76 -30.09 -36.58
N GLY A 311 23.84 -30.98 -37.57
CA GLY A 311 22.68 -31.55 -38.25
C GLY A 311 22.01 -32.67 -37.46
N GLY A 312 20.68 -32.73 -37.49
CA GLY A 312 19.84 -33.77 -36.91
C GLY A 312 18.88 -34.39 -37.93
N SER A 313 17.62 -34.61 -37.55
CA SER A 313 16.63 -35.31 -38.39
C SER A 313 16.06 -34.48 -39.55
N GLY A 314 16.44 -33.21 -39.66
CA GLY A 314 15.99 -32.27 -40.69
C GLY A 314 16.90 -31.03 -40.75
N GLY A 315 16.57 -30.05 -41.59
CA GLY A 315 17.35 -28.84 -41.77
C GLY A 315 18.32 -28.87 -42.96
N SER A 316 19.14 -27.81 -43.08
CA SER A 316 20.06 -27.62 -44.21
C SER A 316 21.26 -28.57 -44.17
N LEU A 317 21.68 -28.99 -42.97
CA LEU A 317 22.77 -29.95 -42.77
C LEU A 317 22.23 -31.32 -42.35
N SER A 318 22.59 -32.36 -43.11
CA SER A 318 22.18 -33.74 -42.81
C SER A 318 22.66 -34.20 -41.43
N GLY A 319 21.88 -35.09 -40.80
CA GLY A 319 22.14 -35.65 -39.48
C GLY A 319 23.57 -36.14 -39.21
N GLY A 320 24.06 -35.90 -37.98
CA GLY A 320 25.33 -36.39 -37.49
C GLY A 320 26.56 -35.64 -38.00
N LYS A 321 26.36 -34.48 -38.64
CA LYS A 321 27.44 -33.63 -39.16
C LYS A 321 27.57 -32.34 -38.36
N LEU A 322 28.77 -31.77 -38.35
CA LEU A 322 29.04 -30.39 -37.95
C LEU A 322 29.29 -29.55 -39.21
N GLY A 323 28.85 -28.29 -39.26
CA GLY A 323 29.05 -27.45 -40.43
C GLY A 323 29.14 -25.96 -40.16
N ILE A 324 29.73 -25.26 -41.12
CA ILE A 324 29.72 -23.80 -41.25
C ILE A 324 28.71 -23.45 -42.32
N TYR A 325 27.64 -22.79 -41.91
CA TYR A 325 26.50 -22.47 -42.77
C TYR A 325 26.36 -20.96 -42.96
N ASP A 326 26.39 -20.52 -44.21
CA ASP A 326 26.13 -19.16 -44.64
C ASP A 326 24.61 -19.00 -44.78
N MET A 327 23.95 -18.50 -43.74
CA MET A 327 22.50 -18.36 -43.73
C MET A 327 22.06 -17.30 -44.76
N THR A 328 22.83 -16.24 -44.93
CA THR A 328 22.56 -15.21 -45.94
C THR A 328 22.53 -15.78 -47.36
N ALA A 329 23.44 -16.70 -47.70
CA ALA A 329 23.44 -17.37 -49.01
C ALA A 329 22.64 -18.68 -49.05
N MET A 330 22.16 -19.16 -47.91
CA MET A 330 21.55 -20.47 -47.72
C MET A 330 22.44 -21.63 -48.21
N GLN A 331 23.74 -21.58 -47.88
CA GLN A 331 24.72 -22.57 -48.34
C GLN A 331 25.57 -23.08 -47.19
N ILE A 332 25.80 -24.40 -47.17
CA ILE A 332 26.90 -24.97 -46.38
C ILE A 332 28.20 -24.60 -47.08
N ARG A 333 29.19 -24.11 -46.33
CA ARG A 333 30.52 -23.78 -46.84
C ARG A 333 31.59 -24.78 -46.41
N LEU A 334 31.37 -25.46 -45.29
CA LEU A 334 32.25 -26.51 -44.81
C LEU A 334 31.42 -27.49 -43.98
N GLN A 335 31.71 -28.77 -44.05
CA GLN A 335 31.11 -29.77 -43.19
C GLN A 335 32.14 -30.78 -42.69
N ILE A 336 31.89 -31.33 -41.51
CA ILE A 336 32.59 -32.46 -40.94
C ILE A 336 31.56 -33.58 -40.79
N THR A 337 31.84 -34.73 -41.41
CA THR A 337 30.94 -35.89 -41.36
C THR A 337 30.97 -36.55 -39.97
N GLY A 338 30.04 -37.48 -39.73
CA GLY A 338 30.06 -38.30 -38.51
C GLY A 338 31.30 -39.20 -38.38
N ALA A 339 32.05 -39.43 -39.46
CA ALA A 339 33.33 -40.15 -39.44
C ALA A 339 34.55 -39.22 -39.31
N GLY A 340 34.33 -37.90 -39.28
CA GLY A 340 35.38 -36.90 -39.10
C GLY A 340 36.03 -36.40 -40.39
N GLU A 341 35.50 -36.76 -41.57
CA GLU A 341 36.02 -36.19 -42.81
C GLU A 341 35.63 -34.71 -42.94
N VAL A 342 36.61 -33.86 -43.22
CA VAL A 342 36.39 -32.45 -43.55
C VAL A 342 36.10 -32.35 -45.05
N CYS A 343 34.91 -31.88 -45.40
CA CYS A 343 34.42 -31.81 -46.78
C CYS A 343 33.97 -30.39 -47.14
N PRO A 344 34.04 -30.01 -48.43
CA PRO A 344 33.38 -28.80 -48.89
C PRO A 344 31.87 -28.91 -48.65
N GLY A 345 31.18 -27.76 -48.64
CA GLY A 345 29.73 -27.76 -48.45
C GLY A 345 28.93 -28.39 -49.60
N ALA A 346 29.48 -28.35 -50.82
CA ALA A 346 28.93 -28.97 -52.01
C ALA A 346 30.04 -29.61 -52.86
N ASP A 347 29.68 -30.65 -53.61
CA ASP A 347 30.59 -31.37 -54.49
C ASP A 347 31.09 -30.48 -55.63
N ASN A 348 32.40 -30.54 -55.91
CA ASN A 348 33.08 -29.84 -57.00
C ASN A 348 32.77 -28.33 -57.15
N ASN A 349 32.34 -27.65 -56.09
CA ASN A 349 31.91 -26.24 -56.16
C ASN A 349 32.89 -25.26 -55.49
N GLN A 350 33.81 -25.75 -54.66
CA GLN A 350 34.67 -24.92 -53.84
C GLN A 350 36.15 -25.32 -53.98
N PRO A 351 37.06 -24.37 -54.29
CA PRO A 351 38.49 -24.61 -54.22
C PRO A 351 38.99 -24.56 -52.77
N LEU A 352 40.12 -25.23 -52.51
CA LEU A 352 40.83 -25.13 -51.23
C LEU A 352 41.89 -24.02 -51.29
N GLY A 353 41.47 -22.81 -50.93
CA GLY A 353 42.27 -21.59 -51.05
C GLY A 353 41.99 -20.85 -52.37
N LEU A 354 42.61 -19.69 -52.52
CA LEU A 354 42.51 -18.84 -53.71
C LEU A 354 43.85 -18.15 -54.00
N GLY A 355 43.96 -17.45 -55.14
CA GLY A 355 45.18 -16.78 -55.59
C GLY A 355 45.83 -15.92 -54.51
N SER A 356 45.06 -15.08 -53.81
CA SER A 356 45.53 -14.22 -52.71
C SER A 356 45.65 -14.95 -51.36
N HIS A 357 45.01 -16.11 -51.16
CA HIS A 357 44.96 -16.84 -49.89
C HIS A 357 45.32 -18.33 -50.07
N ARG A 358 46.63 -18.59 -50.20
CA ARG A 358 47.17 -19.94 -50.42
C ARG A 358 47.53 -20.63 -49.12
N TRP A 359 47.27 -21.93 -49.06
CA TRP A 359 47.85 -22.81 -48.05
C TRP A 359 49.36 -22.96 -48.30
N SER A 360 50.16 -22.82 -47.24
CA SER A 360 51.62 -22.87 -47.36
C SER A 360 52.14 -24.30 -47.59
N THR A 361 51.47 -25.32 -47.03
CA THR A 361 51.88 -26.72 -47.12
C THR A 361 50.70 -27.64 -46.81
N LEU A 362 50.62 -28.79 -47.48
CA LEU A 362 49.72 -29.90 -47.15
C LEU A 362 50.54 -31.06 -46.57
N TYR A 363 50.17 -31.52 -45.37
CA TYR A 363 50.73 -32.73 -44.76
C TYR A 363 49.72 -33.87 -44.89
N ALA A 364 50.06 -34.90 -45.67
CA ALA A 364 49.21 -36.06 -45.90
C ALA A 364 50.05 -37.35 -45.89
N ALA A 365 49.46 -38.46 -45.43
CA ALA A 365 50.11 -39.77 -45.41
C ALA A 365 50.21 -40.40 -46.82
N THR A 366 49.24 -40.11 -47.69
CA THR A 366 49.17 -40.58 -49.08
C THR A 366 49.01 -39.40 -50.05
N GLY A 367 49.29 -39.62 -51.33
CA GLY A 367 49.07 -38.62 -52.37
C GLY A 367 47.60 -38.21 -52.53
N THR A 368 47.37 -37.06 -53.17
CA THR A 368 46.03 -36.55 -53.46
C THR A 368 45.31 -37.43 -54.48
N ILE A 369 44.04 -37.72 -54.24
CA ILE A 369 43.19 -38.43 -55.20
C ILE A 369 42.52 -37.39 -56.10
N ASN A 370 42.74 -37.51 -57.41
CA ASN A 370 42.04 -36.72 -58.42
C ASN A 370 41.11 -37.64 -59.21
N THR A 371 39.82 -37.30 -59.27
CA THR A 371 38.84 -38.07 -60.05
C THR A 371 39.25 -38.10 -61.52
N SER A 372 39.37 -39.31 -62.08
CA SER A 372 39.73 -39.53 -63.49
C SER A 372 38.86 -40.60 -64.13
N ASP A 373 37.57 -40.57 -63.83
CA ASP A 373 36.59 -41.49 -64.37
C ASP A 373 36.37 -41.25 -65.88
N SER A 374 36.42 -42.32 -66.67
CA SER A 374 36.23 -42.21 -68.13
C SER A 374 34.83 -41.77 -68.53
N ARG A 375 33.83 -41.94 -67.66
CA ARG A 375 32.46 -41.51 -67.90
C ARG A 375 32.30 -39.99 -67.86
N GLU A 376 33.26 -39.29 -67.25
CA GLU A 376 33.27 -37.84 -67.08
C GLU A 376 34.25 -37.14 -68.04
N LYS A 377 34.88 -37.88 -68.97
CA LYS A 377 35.94 -37.37 -69.85
C LYS A 377 35.69 -37.68 -71.31
N LEU A 378 35.84 -36.66 -72.15
CA LEU A 378 36.02 -36.83 -73.59
C LEU A 378 37.51 -37.03 -73.88
N TRP A 379 37.86 -38.21 -74.40
CA TRP A 379 39.24 -38.51 -74.79
C TRP A 379 39.64 -37.79 -76.08
N GLN A 380 40.80 -37.12 -76.09
CA GLN A 380 41.29 -36.33 -77.24
C GLN A 380 42.49 -36.94 -77.97
N GLY A 381 43.02 -38.09 -77.54
CA GLY A 381 44.14 -38.75 -78.20
C GLY A 381 45.53 -38.33 -77.67
N PRO A 382 46.61 -38.72 -78.37
CA PRO A 382 47.99 -38.48 -77.94
C PRO A 382 48.51 -37.08 -78.30
N MET A 383 49.71 -36.73 -77.81
CA MET A 383 50.38 -35.45 -78.09
C MET A 383 50.71 -35.25 -79.57
N THR A 384 50.41 -34.06 -80.07
CA THR A 384 50.84 -33.53 -81.37
C THR A 384 52.36 -33.31 -81.41
N GLY A 385 52.89 -33.15 -82.63
CA GLY A 385 54.33 -32.86 -82.80
C GLY A 385 54.77 -31.53 -82.20
N ALA A 386 53.90 -30.52 -82.17
CA ALA A 386 54.19 -29.24 -81.53
C ALA A 386 54.26 -29.37 -80.00
N GLU A 387 53.32 -30.10 -79.40
CA GLU A 387 53.33 -30.40 -77.97
C GLU A 387 54.58 -31.19 -77.56
N GLN A 388 55.02 -32.16 -78.38
CA GLN A 388 56.25 -32.91 -78.11
C GLN A 388 57.49 -32.01 -78.12
N ARG A 389 57.58 -31.04 -79.05
CA ARG A 389 58.68 -30.06 -79.08
C ARG A 389 58.63 -29.12 -77.87
N ALA A 390 57.45 -28.62 -77.53
CA ALA A 390 57.24 -27.80 -76.35
C ALA A 390 57.68 -28.53 -75.08
N ALA A 391 57.24 -29.79 -74.88
CA ALA A 391 57.61 -30.60 -73.73
C ALA A 391 59.14 -30.73 -73.57
N ARG A 392 59.87 -30.95 -74.66
CA ARG A 392 61.34 -31.04 -74.62
C ARG A 392 62.00 -29.72 -74.23
N ARG A 393 61.49 -28.60 -74.76
CA ARG A 393 61.98 -27.26 -74.42
C ARG A 393 61.69 -26.92 -72.96
N ILE A 394 60.49 -27.26 -72.47
CA ILE A 394 60.12 -27.05 -71.06
C ILE A 394 60.96 -27.94 -70.13
N ALA A 395 61.26 -29.18 -70.52
CA ALA A 395 62.15 -30.04 -69.74
C ALA A 395 63.55 -29.43 -69.57
N ALA A 396 64.02 -28.64 -70.53
CA ALA A 396 65.29 -27.91 -70.43
C ALA A 396 65.22 -26.68 -69.48
N GLU A 397 64.03 -26.19 -69.15
CA GLU A 397 63.81 -25.09 -68.18
C GLU A 397 63.80 -25.54 -66.72
N LEU A 398 63.79 -26.85 -66.45
CA LEU A 398 63.81 -27.38 -65.09
C LEU A 398 65.09 -26.97 -64.36
N GLY A 399 64.94 -26.28 -63.23
CA GLY A 399 66.07 -25.76 -62.48
C GLY A 399 65.76 -25.52 -61.01
N PHE A 400 66.81 -25.14 -60.26
CA PHE A 400 66.65 -24.75 -58.86
C PHE A 400 66.28 -23.27 -58.74
N PHE A 401 65.33 -22.96 -57.87
CA PHE A 401 64.98 -21.60 -57.48
C PHE A 401 64.88 -21.47 -55.95
N GLN A 402 64.89 -20.24 -55.47
CA GLN A 402 64.67 -19.89 -54.07
C GLN A 402 63.62 -18.77 -54.04
N TRP A 403 62.81 -18.72 -52.98
CA TRP A 403 61.84 -17.64 -52.81
C TRP A 403 62.54 -16.35 -52.37
N ASN A 404 62.25 -15.23 -53.02
CA ASN A 404 62.82 -13.92 -52.68
C ASN A 404 62.58 -13.55 -51.21
N ASP A 405 61.37 -13.77 -50.69
CA ASP A 405 61.06 -13.50 -49.28
C ASP A 405 61.86 -14.39 -48.32
N ALA A 406 62.10 -15.64 -48.69
CA ALA A 406 62.92 -16.55 -47.88
C ALA A 406 64.39 -16.12 -47.88
N ILE A 407 64.89 -15.59 -49.00
CA ILE A 407 66.23 -15.00 -49.10
C ILE A 407 66.31 -13.73 -48.24
N ALA A 408 65.33 -12.84 -48.36
CA ALA A 408 65.29 -11.59 -47.59
C ALA A 408 65.24 -11.86 -46.07
N TRP A 409 64.50 -12.90 -45.66
CA TRP A 409 64.35 -13.26 -44.25
C TRP A 409 65.51 -14.07 -43.68
N LYS A 410 66.02 -15.06 -44.41
CA LYS A 410 66.99 -16.04 -43.89
C LYS A 410 68.41 -15.86 -44.43
N GLY A 411 68.57 -15.05 -45.47
CA GLY A 411 69.78 -14.99 -46.29
C GLY A 411 69.83 -16.09 -47.36
N ALA A 412 70.51 -15.82 -48.47
CA ALA A 412 70.57 -16.71 -49.63
C ALA A 412 71.12 -18.11 -49.31
N ALA A 413 72.03 -18.22 -48.34
CA ALA A 413 72.61 -19.50 -47.93
C ALA A 413 71.63 -20.38 -47.14
N ALA A 414 70.70 -19.80 -46.39
CA ALA A 414 69.77 -20.54 -45.52
C ALA A 414 68.38 -20.72 -46.15
N ALA A 415 68.02 -19.95 -47.17
CA ALA A 415 66.81 -20.15 -47.95
C ALA A 415 66.85 -21.52 -48.66
N ARG A 416 65.77 -22.30 -48.55
CA ARG A 416 65.71 -23.64 -49.15
C ARG A 416 65.66 -23.53 -50.67
N ARG A 417 66.37 -24.42 -51.36
CA ARG A 417 66.32 -24.57 -52.82
C ARG A 417 65.13 -25.46 -53.18
N HIS A 418 64.29 -24.95 -54.06
CA HIS A 418 63.16 -25.65 -54.67
C HIS A 418 63.54 -26.00 -56.11
N PHE A 419 62.95 -27.05 -56.69
CA PHE A 419 63.21 -27.47 -58.06
C PHE A 419 61.93 -27.44 -58.88
N GLY A 420 61.98 -26.90 -60.09
CA GLY A 420 60.81 -26.77 -60.95
C GLY A 420 61.04 -25.82 -62.11
N VAL A 421 59.95 -25.28 -62.64
CA VAL A 421 59.94 -24.35 -63.78
C VAL A 421 59.49 -22.95 -63.34
N ARG A 422 59.78 -21.96 -64.17
CA ARG A 422 59.20 -20.60 -64.07
C ARG A 422 57.97 -20.55 -64.98
N ALA A 423 56.81 -20.19 -64.45
CA ALA A 423 55.54 -20.27 -65.18
C ALA A 423 55.54 -19.46 -66.48
N GLN A 424 56.07 -18.24 -66.46
CA GLN A 424 56.17 -17.38 -67.65
C GLN A 424 57.09 -17.97 -68.73
N ALA A 425 58.15 -18.69 -68.36
CA ALA A 425 59.03 -19.35 -69.33
C ALA A 425 58.32 -20.50 -70.04
N VAL A 426 57.50 -21.28 -69.32
CA VAL A 426 56.64 -22.31 -69.93
C VAL A 426 55.65 -21.66 -70.89
N TRP A 427 55.05 -20.52 -70.51
CA TRP A 427 54.14 -19.77 -71.38
C TRP A 427 54.79 -19.36 -72.70
N ALA A 428 55.98 -18.76 -72.63
CA ALA A 428 56.73 -18.33 -73.81
C ALA A 428 57.06 -19.51 -74.74
N ILE A 429 57.49 -20.65 -74.19
CA ILE A 429 57.79 -21.85 -74.99
C ILE A 429 56.55 -22.39 -75.71
N MET A 430 55.41 -22.44 -75.03
CA MET A 430 54.16 -22.91 -75.61
C MET A 430 53.70 -21.95 -76.73
N ALA A 431 53.84 -20.64 -76.53
CA ALA A 431 53.51 -19.63 -77.54
C ALA A 431 54.43 -19.72 -78.77
N ASP A 432 55.73 -19.91 -78.57
CA ASP A 432 56.70 -20.08 -79.65
C ASP A 432 56.44 -21.32 -80.52
N GLU A 433 55.88 -22.39 -79.94
CA GLU A 433 55.47 -23.58 -80.69
C GLU A 433 54.08 -23.44 -81.35
N GLY A 434 53.44 -22.26 -81.22
CA GLY A 434 52.15 -21.95 -81.80
C GLY A 434 50.97 -22.64 -81.11
N LEU A 435 51.14 -23.05 -79.85
CA LEU A 435 50.11 -23.77 -79.10
C LEU A 435 49.16 -22.85 -78.33
N ILE A 436 49.62 -21.66 -77.95
CA ILE A 436 48.87 -20.67 -77.18
C ILE A 436 49.25 -19.24 -77.60
N ASP A 437 48.46 -18.26 -77.17
CA ASP A 437 48.79 -16.85 -77.33
C ASP A 437 49.95 -16.42 -76.40
N PRO A 438 50.83 -15.51 -76.82
CA PRO A 438 51.92 -15.00 -75.98
C PRO A 438 51.40 -14.16 -74.81
N ILE A 439 52.30 -13.85 -73.87
CA ILE A 439 52.05 -12.82 -72.86
C ILE A 439 52.10 -11.46 -73.56
N ASP A 440 51.13 -10.58 -73.28
CA ASP A 440 51.04 -9.25 -73.88
C ASP A 440 52.02 -8.23 -73.25
N GLU A 441 52.01 -7.01 -73.77
CA GLU A 441 52.89 -5.93 -73.31
C GLU A 441 52.62 -5.50 -71.86
N ASP A 442 51.40 -5.72 -71.37
CA ASP A 442 50.98 -5.42 -70.01
C ASP A 442 51.31 -6.56 -69.03
N GLY A 443 51.93 -7.65 -69.52
CA GLY A 443 52.31 -8.80 -68.72
C GLY A 443 51.16 -9.79 -68.47
N ARG A 444 50.02 -9.63 -69.16
CA ARG A 444 48.87 -10.52 -69.03
C ARG A 444 48.99 -11.70 -70.00
N PRO A 445 48.68 -12.92 -69.56
CA PRO A 445 48.65 -14.06 -70.45
C PRO A 445 47.48 -14.00 -71.43
N GLY A 446 47.71 -14.44 -72.67
CA GLY A 446 46.62 -14.74 -73.61
C GLY A 446 45.81 -16.00 -73.24
N ALA A 447 44.90 -16.42 -74.12
CA ALA A 447 44.08 -17.61 -73.86
C ALA A 447 44.90 -18.90 -74.00
N THR A 448 44.62 -19.89 -73.16
CA THR A 448 45.25 -21.22 -73.22
C THR A 448 44.22 -22.34 -73.01
N PRO A 449 44.25 -23.40 -73.84
CA PRO A 449 43.46 -24.61 -73.59
C PRO A 449 44.14 -25.58 -72.60
N TYR A 450 45.39 -25.30 -72.19
CA TYR A 450 46.19 -26.19 -71.36
C TYR A 450 46.07 -25.84 -69.87
N ALA A 451 45.38 -26.70 -69.12
CA ALA A 451 45.08 -26.47 -67.71
C ALA A 451 46.31 -26.43 -66.77
N PHE A 452 47.48 -26.93 -67.19
CA PHE A 452 48.69 -26.84 -66.38
C PHE A 452 49.29 -25.43 -66.31
N LEU A 453 48.85 -24.52 -67.18
CA LEU A 453 49.12 -23.08 -67.10
C LEU A 453 47.95 -22.40 -66.39
N CYS A 454 48.22 -21.66 -65.33
CA CYS A 454 47.19 -20.93 -64.58
C CYS A 454 47.61 -19.47 -64.41
N TRP A 455 46.61 -18.59 -64.40
CA TRP A 455 46.78 -17.19 -64.05
C TRP A 455 45.54 -16.71 -63.31
N ASP A 456 45.75 -16.07 -62.17
CA ASP A 456 44.71 -15.50 -61.32
C ASP A 456 45.01 -14.01 -61.13
N ASN A 457 43.99 -13.16 -61.26
CA ASN A 457 44.05 -11.74 -60.90
C ASN A 457 42.99 -11.40 -59.85
N TRP A 458 43.27 -10.41 -59.02
CA TRP A 458 42.32 -9.92 -58.02
C TRP A 458 42.43 -8.40 -57.93
N GLU A 459 41.76 -7.72 -58.86
CA GLU A 459 41.79 -6.25 -58.98
C GLU A 459 40.94 -5.54 -57.91
N ASP A 460 39.97 -6.24 -57.33
CA ASP A 460 39.02 -5.70 -56.35
C ASP A 460 39.49 -5.80 -54.88
N GLU A 461 40.67 -6.37 -54.61
CA GLU A 461 41.22 -6.42 -53.26
C GLU A 461 41.96 -5.13 -52.89
N ALA A 462 42.19 -4.92 -51.58
CA ALA A 462 42.88 -3.73 -51.07
C ALA A 462 44.31 -3.55 -51.65
N VAL A 463 44.93 -4.65 -52.08
CA VAL A 463 46.19 -4.64 -52.84
C VAL A 463 45.98 -5.47 -54.10
N PRO A 464 45.63 -4.83 -55.22
CA PRO A 464 45.50 -5.50 -56.51
C PRO A 464 46.79 -6.21 -56.89
N ALA A 465 46.69 -7.47 -57.31
CA ALA A 465 47.82 -8.22 -57.83
C ALA A 465 47.35 -9.35 -58.75
N ASP A 466 48.32 -9.96 -59.43
CA ASP A 466 48.14 -11.16 -60.22
C ASP A 466 49.17 -12.22 -59.85
N ARG A 467 48.95 -13.44 -60.35
CA ARG A 467 49.91 -14.52 -60.20
C ARG A 467 49.79 -15.57 -61.30
N PHE A 468 50.94 -15.93 -61.85
CA PHE A 468 51.07 -17.15 -62.65
C PHE A 468 51.26 -18.38 -61.77
N GLY A 469 50.61 -19.48 -62.16
CA GLY A 469 50.67 -20.77 -61.48
C GLY A 469 50.92 -21.91 -62.46
N ILE A 470 51.41 -23.03 -61.92
CA ILE A 470 51.60 -24.29 -62.66
C ILE A 470 50.91 -25.42 -61.91
N ARG A 471 50.11 -26.24 -62.61
CA ARG A 471 49.64 -27.52 -62.07
C ARG A 471 50.73 -28.56 -62.28
N ALA A 472 51.61 -28.70 -61.29
CA ALA A 472 52.84 -29.48 -61.39
C ALA A 472 52.59 -30.94 -61.81
N ASP A 473 51.54 -31.58 -61.30
CA ASP A 473 51.21 -32.98 -61.63
C ASP A 473 50.87 -33.15 -63.12
N GLN A 474 50.08 -32.23 -63.68
CA GLN A 474 49.71 -32.26 -65.10
C GLN A 474 50.91 -31.94 -65.99
N LEU A 475 51.73 -30.95 -65.60
CA LEU A 475 52.96 -30.63 -66.31
C LEU A 475 53.92 -31.84 -66.30
N ALA A 476 54.07 -32.53 -65.17
CA ALA A 476 54.92 -33.71 -65.08
C ALA A 476 54.47 -34.81 -66.06
N LEU A 477 53.16 -35.09 -66.17
CA LEU A 477 52.62 -36.05 -67.15
C LEU A 477 52.90 -35.64 -68.59
N PHE A 478 52.77 -34.34 -68.91
CA PHE A 478 53.10 -33.79 -70.22
C PHE A 478 54.59 -33.97 -70.58
N LEU A 479 55.47 -33.71 -69.61
CA LEU A 479 56.91 -33.90 -69.77
C LEU A 479 57.29 -35.38 -69.93
N ILE A 480 56.67 -36.28 -69.14
CA ILE A 480 56.88 -37.73 -69.26
C ILE A 480 56.53 -38.20 -70.66
N ALA A 481 55.36 -37.80 -71.19
CA ALA A 481 54.94 -38.18 -72.54
C ALA A 481 55.87 -37.59 -73.63
N GLY A 482 56.40 -36.37 -73.43
CA GLY A 482 57.40 -35.79 -74.34
C GLY A 482 58.75 -36.52 -74.32
N ILE A 483 59.17 -37.03 -73.15
CA ILE A 483 60.37 -37.86 -73.00
C ILE A 483 60.16 -39.23 -73.65
N ASP A 484 59.00 -39.87 -73.44
CA ASP A 484 58.64 -41.15 -74.05
C ASP A 484 58.68 -41.07 -75.58
N ALA A 485 58.07 -40.02 -76.17
CA ALA A 485 58.13 -39.78 -77.61
C ALA A 485 59.57 -39.59 -78.13
N ARG A 486 60.47 -39.06 -77.30
CA ARG A 486 61.90 -38.97 -77.63
C ARG A 486 62.60 -40.32 -77.58
N LEU A 487 62.30 -41.13 -76.57
CA LEU A 487 62.86 -42.47 -76.44
C LEU A 487 62.41 -43.35 -77.61
N ALA A 488 61.13 -43.34 -77.96
CA ALA A 488 60.60 -44.09 -79.09
C ALA A 488 61.30 -43.74 -80.42
N LEU A 489 61.63 -42.45 -80.65
CA LEU A 489 62.38 -42.03 -81.83
C LEU A 489 63.84 -42.50 -81.83
N LEU A 490 64.46 -42.61 -80.65
CA LEU A 490 65.82 -43.14 -80.53
C LEU A 490 65.82 -44.66 -80.74
N GLU A 491 64.86 -45.38 -80.16
CA GLU A 491 64.70 -46.82 -80.33
C GLU A 491 64.40 -47.19 -81.79
N ALA A 492 63.63 -46.37 -82.51
CA ALA A 492 63.38 -46.56 -83.93
C ALA A 492 64.58 -46.23 -84.84
N ALA A 493 65.58 -45.51 -84.32
CA ALA A 493 66.79 -45.11 -85.05
C ALA A 493 67.97 -46.07 -84.86
N ILE A 494 67.84 -47.06 -83.97
CA ILE A 494 68.80 -48.14 -83.70
C ILE A 494 68.30 -49.39 -84.43
#